data_AF-A0A3P7LKN2-F1
#
_entry.id   AF-A0A3P7LKN2-F1
#
_cell.length_a   1.000
_cell.length_b   1.000
_cell.length_c   1.000
_cell.angle_alpha   90.00
_cell.angle_beta   90.00
_cell.angle_gamma   90.00
#
_symmetry.space_group_name_H-M   'P 1'
#
loop_
_entity.id
_entity.type
_entity.pdbx_description
1 polymer ?
#
loop_
_entity_poly.entity_id
_entity_poly.type
_entity_poly.pdbx_seq_one_letter_code
_entity_poly.pdbx_strand_id
1 'polypeptide(L)'
;MYPSSSLWLVMKQEMATARLTSGMFTVDAATGVVRTAVRQYKEGQMYRVLVQAIDKTPKDNSTKQVGWSFSDHKLLVEESEVAKLEILAGDRPPQFLQQHYTVSLAEDSLRNLLNFSVVDVRAHRFRAIDDRRSKGELTYSLYGYHGGQREETSVFGIDPKSGVIHLRRLLDYDDPSQTKLHKLIGKLLSVIFLVDFANLLVNSQNPQNLIDNQQSEKIVRL
;
A
#
# COMPACT_ATOMS: atom_id res chain seq x y z
N MET A 1 -14.17 -7.74 18.11
CA MET A 1 -13.93 -6.31 17.77
C MET A 1 -12.43 -6.13 17.62
N TYR A 2 -11.92 -6.26 16.38
CA TYR A 2 -10.49 -6.10 16.09
C TYR A 2 -10.21 -4.63 15.76
N PRO A 3 -9.19 -3.99 16.35
CA PRO A 3 -8.75 -2.69 15.87
C PRO A 3 -7.93 -2.86 14.59
N SER A 4 -8.41 -2.21 13.53
CA SER A 4 -7.68 -1.97 12.28
C SER A 4 -6.50 -1.04 12.58
N SER A 5 -5.28 -1.56 12.58
CA SER A 5 -4.05 -0.76 12.65
C SER A 5 -3.66 -0.30 11.25
N SER A 6 -4.37 0.70 10.75
CA SER A 6 -3.87 1.55 9.65
C SER A 6 -3.02 2.66 10.27
N LEU A 7 -1.71 2.42 10.40
CA LEU A 7 -0.76 3.41 10.89
C LEU A 7 -0.51 4.45 9.78
N TRP A 8 -1.39 5.44 9.70
CA TRP A 8 -1.09 6.69 9.02
C TRP A 8 -0.14 7.47 9.92
N LEU A 9 1.16 7.36 9.66
CA LEU A 9 2.14 8.24 10.29
C LEU A 9 2.02 9.61 9.63
N VAL A 10 1.08 10.42 10.11
CA VAL A 10 1.05 11.86 9.86
C VAL A 10 2.23 12.45 10.61
N MET A 11 3.39 12.47 9.95
CA MET A 11 4.53 13.26 10.39
C MET A 11 4.10 14.73 10.26
N LYS A 12 3.69 15.34 11.38
CA LYS A 12 3.74 16.80 11.50
C LYS A 12 5.16 17.23 11.14
N GLN A 13 5.28 18.36 10.47
CA GLN A 13 6.53 18.89 9.94
C GLN A 13 7.60 19.01 11.05
N GLU A 14 8.42 17.96 11.18
CA GLU A 14 9.55 17.82 12.09
C GLU A 14 10.72 17.27 11.28
N MET A 15 11.87 17.93 11.35
CA MET A 15 13.02 17.56 10.54
C MET A 15 13.74 16.33 11.14
N ALA A 16 13.47 15.14 10.58
CA ALA A 16 14.21 13.92 10.85
C ALA A 16 15.70 14.11 10.51
N THR A 17 16.62 13.83 11.43
CA THR A 17 18.05 13.78 11.11
C THR A 17 18.54 12.35 11.36
N ALA A 18 18.74 11.56 10.30
CA ALA A 18 19.18 10.19 10.47
C ALA A 18 20.70 10.09 10.64
N ARG A 19 21.15 9.42 11.73
CA ARG A 19 22.54 8.97 11.87
C ARG A 19 22.70 7.61 11.20
N LEU A 20 23.21 7.61 9.97
CA LEU A 20 23.44 6.41 9.17
C LEU A 20 24.91 6.00 9.27
N THR A 21 25.20 4.89 9.95
CA THR A 21 26.57 4.44 10.26
C THR A 21 27.36 3.89 9.06
N SER A 22 26.76 3.72 7.87
CA SER A 22 27.44 3.06 6.75
C SER A 22 27.32 3.74 5.39
N GLY A 23 26.60 4.86 5.27
CA GLY A 23 26.37 5.53 3.98
C GLY A 23 25.65 4.67 2.93
N MET A 24 25.21 3.45 3.28
CA MET A 24 24.51 2.54 2.37
C MET A 24 23.02 2.86 2.24
N PHE A 25 22.48 3.66 3.17
CA PHE A 25 21.11 4.17 3.08
C PHE A 25 21.17 5.68 3.31
N THR A 26 20.19 6.39 2.77
CA THR A 26 19.94 7.80 3.03
C THR A 26 18.55 7.97 3.61
N VAL A 27 18.34 8.97 4.46
CA VAL A 27 17.00 9.34 4.93
C VAL A 27 16.72 10.76 4.52
N ASP A 28 15.56 10.97 3.90
CA ASP A 28 15.06 12.30 3.62
C ASP A 28 14.70 12.99 4.94
N ALA A 29 15.33 14.11 5.23
CA ALA A 29 15.20 14.78 6.51
C ALA A 29 13.82 15.41 6.74
N ALA A 30 13.08 15.74 5.69
CA ALA A 30 11.76 16.37 5.81
C ALA A 30 10.63 15.34 5.92
N THR A 31 10.78 14.21 5.23
CA THR A 31 9.71 13.21 5.06
C THR A 31 9.98 11.90 5.82
N GLY A 32 11.21 11.69 6.29
CA GLY A 32 11.63 10.44 6.94
C GLY A 32 11.79 9.25 6.00
N VAL A 33 11.70 9.44 4.68
CA VAL A 33 11.79 8.35 3.70
C VAL A 33 13.22 7.80 3.62
N VAL A 34 13.38 6.52 3.94
CA VAL A 34 14.65 5.79 3.80
C VAL A 34 14.83 5.28 2.37
N ARG A 35 15.99 5.54 1.76
CA ARG A 35 16.34 5.11 0.39
C ARG A 35 17.68 4.38 0.38
N THR A 36 17.86 3.52 -0.63
CA THR A 36 19.14 2.89 -0.93
C THR A 36 20.13 3.91 -1.50
N ALA A 37 21.36 3.92 -1.01
CA ALA A 37 22.40 4.87 -1.43
C ALA A 37 23.49 4.25 -2.31
N VAL A 38 23.58 2.92 -2.33
CA VAL A 38 24.58 2.16 -3.09
C VAL A 38 23.91 1.28 -4.14
N ARG A 39 24.66 0.96 -5.20
CA ARG A 39 24.17 0.15 -6.33
C ARG A 39 24.08 -1.33 -6.01
N GLN A 40 24.84 -1.81 -5.04
CA GLN A 40 24.96 -3.23 -4.73
C GLN A 40 24.84 -3.45 -3.23
N TYR A 41 23.96 -4.39 -2.87
CA TYR A 41 23.86 -4.95 -1.53
C TYR A 41 24.23 -6.42 -1.62
N LYS A 42 24.79 -6.95 -0.54
CA LYS A 42 25.09 -8.38 -0.44
C LYS A 42 23.77 -9.13 -0.33
N GLU A 43 23.50 -10.00 -1.30
CA GLU A 43 22.29 -10.80 -1.28
C GLU A 43 22.19 -11.67 0.00
N GLY A 44 20.97 -11.82 0.51
CA GLY A 44 20.66 -12.56 1.73
C GLY A 44 21.06 -11.84 3.01
N GLN A 45 21.77 -10.70 2.90
CA GLN A 45 22.17 -9.91 4.05
C GLN A 45 20.98 -9.08 4.57
N MET A 46 20.78 -9.15 5.88
CA MET A 46 19.92 -8.22 6.59
C MET A 46 20.71 -6.97 6.98
N TYR A 47 20.17 -5.81 6.63
CA TYR A 47 20.69 -4.50 7.00
C TYR A 47 19.78 -3.85 8.02
N ARG A 48 20.36 -3.29 9.07
CA ARG A 48 19.62 -2.58 10.11
C ARG A 48 19.86 -1.08 9.97
N VAL A 49 18.78 -0.32 9.78
CA VAL A 49 18.80 1.14 9.74
C VAL A 49 18.15 1.67 11.01
N LEU A 50 18.85 2.56 11.71
CA LEU A 50 18.35 3.25 12.89
C LEU A 50 18.00 4.69 12.48
N VAL A 51 16.76 5.10 12.70
CA VAL A 51 16.27 6.44 12.37
C VAL A 51 15.76 7.10 13.64
N GLN A 52 16.15 8.35 13.85
CA GLN A 52 15.72 9.14 15.00
C GLN A 52 15.29 10.52 14.52
N ALA A 53 14.15 10.99 15.01
CA ALA A 53 13.72 12.37 14.80
C ALA A 53 14.26 13.25 15.94
N ILE A 54 14.56 14.50 15.60
CA ILE A 54 15.11 15.46 16.53
C ILE A 54 14.30 16.75 16.41
N ASP A 55 13.64 17.16 17.49
CA ASP A 55 12.99 18.47 17.54
C ASP A 55 14.08 19.54 17.73
N LYS A 56 14.13 20.48 16.78
CA LYS A 56 15.05 21.62 16.77
C LYS A 56 14.36 22.94 17.09
N THR A 57 13.10 22.89 17.52
CA THR A 57 12.35 24.09 17.91
C THR A 57 13.05 24.76 19.09
N PRO A 58 13.42 26.05 19.00
CA PRO A 58 13.95 26.78 20.14
C PRO A 58 12.88 26.82 21.25
N LYS A 59 13.12 26.17 22.38
CA LYS A 59 12.26 26.28 23.56
C LYS A 59 12.55 27.60 24.26
N ASP A 60 12.07 28.70 23.71
CA ASP A 60 12.04 29.99 24.42
C ASP A 60 10.94 29.91 25.49
N ASN A 61 11.31 29.52 26.70
CA ASN A 61 10.51 29.78 27.89
C ASN A 61 10.64 31.26 28.27
N SER A 62 9.98 32.12 27.48
CA SER A 62 9.62 33.48 27.88
C SER A 62 8.59 33.45 29.01
N THR A 63 9.04 33.08 30.21
CA THR A 63 8.48 33.57 31.47
C THR A 63 9.54 33.46 32.56
N LYS A 64 10.58 34.28 32.42
CA LYS A 64 11.26 34.97 33.52
C LYS A 64 12.24 35.98 32.91
N GLN A 65 11.71 37.15 32.54
CA GLN A 65 12.51 38.36 32.71
C GLN A 65 12.80 38.47 34.21
N VAL A 66 14.00 38.13 34.64
CA VAL A 66 14.77 38.87 35.65
C VAL A 66 16.18 38.26 35.74
N GLY A 67 17.18 39.06 35.39
CA GLY A 67 18.59 38.80 35.71
C GLY A 67 19.45 38.36 34.53
N TRP A 68 20.37 39.22 34.10
CA TRP A 68 21.42 38.91 33.14
C TRP A 68 22.28 37.74 33.66
N SER A 69 22.49 36.70 32.86
CA SER A 69 23.57 35.73 33.06
C SER A 69 24.23 35.40 31.73
N PHE A 70 25.55 35.55 31.73
CA PHE A 70 26.46 35.27 30.64
C PHE A 70 26.51 33.77 30.34
N SER A 71 26.64 33.45 29.04
CA SER A 71 27.14 32.17 28.50
C SER A 71 26.51 30.91 29.10
N ASP A 72 25.49 30.35 28.41
CA ASP A 72 25.18 28.91 28.31
C ASP A 72 23.71 28.71 27.89
N HIS A 73 23.32 29.16 26.69
CA HIS A 73 22.04 28.74 26.10
C HIS A 73 22.18 27.32 25.54
N LYS A 74 22.05 26.32 26.41
CA LYS A 74 21.99 24.91 26.03
C LYS A 74 20.66 24.66 25.30
N LEU A 75 20.72 24.54 23.97
CA LEU A 75 19.60 24.13 23.14
C LEU A 75 19.07 22.77 23.67
N LEU A 76 17.88 22.75 24.26
CA LEU A 76 17.24 21.52 24.72
C LEU A 76 16.67 20.79 23.51
N VAL A 77 17.53 20.00 22.88
CA VAL A 77 17.17 19.09 21.80
C VAL A 77 16.34 17.95 22.39
N GLU A 78 15.07 17.83 21.98
CA GLU A 78 14.24 16.69 22.34
C GLU A 78 14.38 15.64 21.24
N GLU A 79 14.96 14.49 21.58
CA GLU A 79 15.14 13.39 20.64
C GLU A 79 13.99 12.38 20.79
N SER A 80 13.45 11.92 19.66
CA SER A 80 12.47 10.84 19.62
C SER A 80 13.11 9.49 19.99
N GLU A 81 12.26 8.50 20.26
CA GLU A 81 12.65 7.09 20.20
C GLU A 81 13.28 6.74 18.85
N VAL A 82 14.21 5.76 18.88
CA VAL A 82 14.90 5.28 17.69
C VAL A 82 14.05 4.22 17.00
N ALA A 83 13.59 4.52 15.78
CA ALA A 83 12.97 3.54 14.91
C ALA A 83 14.03 2.58 14.34
N LYS A 84 13.74 1.28 14.42
CA LYS A 84 14.59 0.21 13.89
C LYS A 84 13.95 -0.38 12.63
N LEU A 85 14.61 -0.21 11.49
CA LEU A 85 14.22 -0.83 10.23
C LEU A 85 15.18 -1.98 9.88
N GLU A 86 14.62 -3.16 9.58
CA GLU A 86 15.37 -4.32 9.08
C GLU A 86 15.05 -4.53 7.60
N ILE A 87 16.08 -4.47 6.76
CA ILE A 87 15.98 -4.53 5.30
C ILE A 87 16.74 -5.76 4.83
N LEU A 88 16.02 -6.74 4.27
CA LEU A 88 16.64 -7.88 3.61
C LEU A 88 17.03 -7.50 2.17
N ALA A 89 18.30 -7.64 1.82
CA ALA A 89 18.73 -7.54 0.42
C ALA A 89 18.43 -8.86 -0.29
N GLY A 90 17.29 -8.91 -0.96
CA GLY A 90 16.88 -10.08 -1.73
C GLY A 90 15.95 -9.69 -2.88
N ASP A 91 15.45 -10.71 -3.56
CA ASP A 91 14.49 -10.53 -4.64
C ASP A 91 13.21 -9.88 -4.14
N ARG A 92 12.78 -8.82 -4.83
CA ARG A 92 11.54 -8.12 -4.49
C ARG A 92 10.33 -8.97 -4.85
N PRO A 93 9.27 -9.04 -4.04
CA PRO A 93 8.01 -9.61 -4.48
C PRO A 93 7.44 -8.85 -5.70
N PRO A 94 6.50 -9.45 -6.45
CA PRO A 94 5.74 -8.67 -7.43
C PRO A 94 5.04 -7.50 -6.71
N GLN A 95 4.64 -6.46 -7.42
CA GLN A 95 3.94 -5.34 -6.79
C GLN A 95 2.73 -4.91 -7.60
N PHE A 96 1.53 -4.99 -7.02
CA PHE A 96 0.34 -4.47 -7.68
C PHE A 96 0.49 -2.97 -7.99
N LEU A 97 0.04 -2.56 -9.17
CA LEU A 97 0.07 -1.15 -9.58
C LEU A 97 -0.83 -0.28 -8.68
N GLN A 98 -1.87 -0.87 -8.11
CA GLN A 98 -2.76 -0.26 -7.13
C GLN A 98 -2.96 -1.21 -5.95
N GLN A 99 -2.99 -0.66 -4.74
CA GLN A 99 -3.27 -1.45 -3.53
C GLN A 99 -4.78 -1.66 -3.31
N HIS A 100 -5.60 -0.80 -3.92
CA HIS A 100 -7.05 -0.83 -3.83
C HIS A 100 -7.66 -0.60 -5.21
N TYR A 101 -8.32 -1.63 -5.74
CA TYR A 101 -9.12 -1.55 -6.95
C TYR A 101 -10.58 -1.39 -6.54
N THR A 102 -11.31 -0.48 -7.18
CA THR A 102 -12.75 -0.31 -6.94
C THR A 102 -13.48 -0.47 -8.26
N VAL A 103 -14.53 -1.29 -8.25
CA VAL A 103 -15.38 -1.52 -9.42
C VAL A 103 -16.82 -1.25 -9.03
N SER A 104 -17.58 -0.74 -9.99
CA SER A 104 -18.99 -0.44 -9.84
C SER A 104 -19.79 -1.26 -10.85
N LEU A 105 -20.66 -2.13 -10.38
CA LEU A 105 -21.45 -3.05 -11.20
C LEU A 105 -22.95 -2.79 -10.99
N ALA A 106 -23.71 -2.72 -12.08
CA ALA A 106 -25.17 -2.62 -12.02
C ALA A 106 -25.80 -4.01 -12.22
N GLU A 107 -26.56 -4.49 -11.22
CA GLU A 107 -27.16 -5.83 -11.23
C GLU A 107 -28.02 -6.08 -12.46
N ASP A 108 -28.87 -5.11 -12.81
CA ASP A 108 -29.83 -5.22 -13.91
C ASP A 108 -29.16 -5.41 -15.26
N SER A 109 -27.99 -4.77 -15.45
CA SER A 109 -27.23 -4.87 -16.70
C SER A 109 -26.50 -6.22 -16.84
N LEU A 110 -26.28 -6.92 -15.72
CA LEU A 110 -25.47 -8.14 -15.67
C LEU A 110 -26.29 -9.44 -15.77
N ARG A 111 -27.63 -9.36 -15.67
CA ARG A 111 -28.52 -10.53 -15.78
C ARG A 111 -28.31 -11.39 -17.03
N ASN A 112 -27.75 -10.82 -18.10
CA ASN A 112 -27.50 -11.52 -19.36
C ASN A 112 -26.00 -11.68 -19.71
N LEU A 113 -25.07 -11.33 -18.82
CA LEU A 113 -23.63 -11.18 -19.13
C LEU A 113 -22.71 -12.01 -18.23
N LEU A 114 -23.00 -13.31 -18.09
CA LEU A 114 -22.06 -14.26 -17.50
C LEU A 114 -20.74 -14.27 -18.29
N ASN A 115 -19.60 -14.28 -17.58
CA ASN A 115 -18.22 -14.20 -18.10
C ASN A 115 -17.76 -12.83 -18.61
N PHE A 116 -18.50 -11.75 -18.32
CA PHE A 116 -18.04 -10.40 -18.65
C PHE A 116 -16.77 -10.01 -17.87
N SER A 117 -15.85 -9.33 -18.54
CA SER A 117 -14.62 -8.79 -17.94
C SER A 117 -14.94 -7.57 -17.09
N VAL A 118 -14.67 -7.65 -15.80
CA VAL A 118 -15.00 -6.63 -14.80
C VAL A 118 -13.86 -5.64 -14.64
N VAL A 119 -12.64 -6.15 -14.45
CA VAL A 119 -11.46 -5.32 -14.20
C VAL A 119 -10.19 -6.07 -14.59
N ASP A 120 -9.21 -5.34 -15.12
CA ASP A 120 -7.83 -5.81 -15.35
C ASP A 120 -6.97 -5.38 -14.16
N VAL A 121 -6.48 -6.33 -13.38
CA VAL A 121 -5.54 -6.05 -12.29
C VAL A 121 -4.13 -6.43 -12.71
N ARG A 122 -3.18 -5.53 -12.43
CA ARG A 122 -1.79 -5.73 -12.83
C ARG A 122 -0.84 -5.62 -11.66
N ALA A 123 0.15 -6.51 -11.66
CA ALA A 123 1.32 -6.39 -10.81
C ALA A 123 2.60 -6.33 -11.65
N HIS A 124 3.52 -5.47 -11.23
CA HIS A 124 4.84 -5.35 -11.79
C HIS A 124 5.74 -6.45 -11.25
N ARG A 125 6.36 -7.22 -12.15
CA ARG A 125 7.37 -8.21 -11.82
C ARG A 125 8.75 -7.58 -11.94
N PHE A 126 9.46 -7.47 -10.82
CA PHE A 126 10.86 -7.05 -10.82
C PHE A 126 11.78 -8.16 -11.29
N ARG A 127 12.86 -7.78 -11.98
CA ARG A 127 13.98 -8.68 -12.29
C ARG A 127 14.59 -9.26 -11.02
N ALA A 128 15.28 -10.39 -11.16
CA ALA A 128 16.06 -10.96 -10.08
C ALA A 128 17.26 -10.05 -9.75
N ILE A 129 17.73 -10.11 -8.51
CA ILE A 129 18.98 -9.43 -8.11
C ILE A 129 20.20 -10.07 -8.78
N ASP A 130 20.12 -11.38 -9.04
CA ASP A 130 21.08 -12.16 -9.81
C ASP A 130 20.44 -12.59 -11.13
N ASP A 131 20.92 -12.06 -12.25
CA ASP A 131 20.41 -12.35 -13.59
C ASP A 131 20.55 -13.84 -13.98
N ARG A 132 21.36 -14.62 -13.27
CA ARG A 132 21.47 -16.08 -13.46
C ARG A 132 20.27 -16.84 -12.91
N ARG A 133 19.42 -16.20 -12.09
CA ARG A 133 18.23 -16.81 -11.49
C ARG A 133 16.95 -16.25 -12.11
N SER A 134 15.98 -17.14 -12.31
CA SER A 134 14.63 -16.77 -12.71
C SER A 134 13.68 -16.84 -11.51
N LYS A 135 12.87 -15.80 -11.33
CA LYS A 135 11.84 -15.76 -10.28
C LYS A 135 10.53 -16.43 -10.69
N GLY A 136 10.51 -17.22 -11.77
CA GLY A 136 9.29 -17.90 -12.23
C GLY A 136 8.21 -16.96 -12.77
N GLU A 137 7.09 -17.52 -13.20
CA GLU A 137 5.95 -16.79 -13.78
C GLU A 137 5.12 -16.10 -12.68
N LEU A 138 4.57 -14.93 -13.01
CA LEU A 138 3.61 -14.23 -12.17
C LEU A 138 2.24 -14.86 -12.33
N THR A 139 1.62 -15.25 -11.22
CA THR A 139 0.26 -15.76 -11.21
C THR A 139 -0.63 -15.00 -10.25
N TYR A 140 -1.88 -14.81 -10.67
CA TYR A 140 -2.89 -14.09 -9.91
C TYR A 140 -3.91 -15.04 -9.27
N SER A 141 -4.43 -14.64 -8.11
CA SER A 141 -5.50 -15.36 -7.41
C SER A 141 -6.40 -14.36 -6.68
N LEU A 142 -7.68 -14.70 -6.58
CA LEU A 142 -8.73 -13.85 -6.01
C LEU A 142 -9.52 -14.64 -4.97
N TYR A 143 -9.66 -14.07 -3.79
CA TYR A 143 -10.36 -14.70 -2.67
C TYR A 143 -11.42 -13.76 -2.09
N GLY A 144 -12.55 -14.31 -1.68
CA GLY A 144 -13.55 -13.62 -0.85
C GLY A 144 -13.34 -13.92 0.63
N TYR A 145 -14.15 -13.27 1.46
CA TYR A 145 -14.25 -13.58 2.88
C TYR A 145 -15.65 -14.07 3.22
N HIS A 146 -15.78 -15.34 3.59
CA HIS A 146 -17.05 -15.92 4.02
C HIS A 146 -16.87 -16.52 5.43
N GLY A 147 -17.74 -16.16 6.37
CA GLY A 147 -17.65 -16.65 7.76
C GLY A 147 -16.33 -16.35 8.48
N GLY A 148 -15.57 -15.34 8.05
CA GLY A 148 -14.26 -14.99 8.60
C GLY A 148 -13.08 -15.82 8.04
N GLN A 149 -13.33 -16.75 7.13
CA GLN A 149 -12.28 -17.50 6.42
C GLN A 149 -12.09 -16.98 4.99
N ARG A 150 -10.84 -17.08 4.51
CA ARG A 150 -10.48 -16.73 3.13
C ARG A 150 -10.75 -17.92 2.23
N GLU A 151 -11.68 -17.75 1.30
CA GLU A 151 -12.11 -18.81 0.38
C GLU A 151 -12.10 -18.30 -1.05
N GLU A 152 -11.98 -19.22 -2.02
CA GLU A 152 -12.13 -18.84 -3.42
C GLU A 152 -13.55 -18.31 -3.63
N THR A 153 -13.64 -17.13 -4.25
CA THR A 153 -14.95 -16.51 -4.48
C THR A 153 -15.72 -17.29 -5.55
N SER A 154 -16.99 -17.55 -5.27
CA SER A 154 -17.91 -18.19 -6.22
C SER A 154 -18.54 -17.19 -7.20
N VAL A 155 -18.46 -15.89 -6.90
CA VAL A 155 -19.06 -14.80 -7.68
C VAL A 155 -18.13 -14.32 -8.78
N PHE A 156 -16.84 -14.24 -8.48
CA PHE A 156 -15.82 -13.76 -9.41
C PHE A 156 -14.81 -14.85 -9.77
N GLY A 157 -14.24 -14.77 -10.96
CA GLY A 157 -13.06 -15.52 -11.36
C GLY A 157 -11.94 -14.58 -11.72
N ILE A 158 -10.70 -15.02 -11.58
CA ILE A 158 -9.54 -14.30 -12.13
C ILE A 158 -8.78 -15.23 -13.06
N ASP A 159 -8.41 -14.73 -14.23
CA ASP A 159 -7.47 -15.43 -15.09
C ASP A 159 -6.06 -15.33 -14.46
N PRO A 160 -5.40 -16.47 -14.16
CA PRO A 160 -4.18 -16.47 -13.38
C PRO A 160 -2.98 -15.86 -14.13
N LYS A 161 -3.04 -15.67 -15.46
CA LYS A 161 -1.91 -15.16 -16.25
C LYS A 161 -2.06 -13.67 -16.58
N SER A 162 -3.26 -13.28 -16.99
CA SER A 162 -3.58 -11.92 -17.41
C SER A 162 -4.00 -11.03 -16.24
N GLY A 163 -4.54 -11.61 -15.16
CA GLY A 163 -5.10 -10.82 -14.06
C GLY A 163 -6.48 -10.24 -14.37
N VAL A 164 -7.12 -10.64 -15.46
CA VAL A 164 -8.49 -10.20 -15.78
C VAL A 164 -9.48 -10.89 -14.86
N ILE A 165 -10.33 -10.10 -14.22
CA ILE A 165 -11.39 -10.58 -13.34
C ILE A 165 -12.69 -10.64 -14.11
N HIS A 166 -13.39 -11.76 -14.02
CA HIS A 166 -14.65 -12.03 -14.71
C HIS A 166 -15.76 -12.32 -13.72
N LEU A 167 -16.99 -11.96 -14.09
CA LEU A 167 -18.18 -12.33 -13.33
C LEU A 167 -18.59 -13.77 -13.65
N ARG A 168 -18.64 -14.64 -12.63
CA ARG A 168 -19.02 -16.07 -12.75
C ARG A 168 -20.47 -16.34 -12.35
N ARG A 169 -21.03 -15.49 -11.49
CA ARG A 169 -22.40 -15.59 -10.98
C ARG A 169 -23.04 -14.21 -11.01
N LEU A 170 -24.36 -14.17 -11.19
CA LEU A 170 -25.13 -12.95 -11.02
C LEU A 170 -24.93 -12.38 -9.62
N LEU A 171 -24.84 -11.06 -9.58
CA LEU A 171 -24.64 -10.29 -8.37
C LEU A 171 -26.01 -10.08 -7.71
N ASP A 172 -26.05 -10.31 -6.41
CA ASP A 172 -27.19 -10.04 -5.55
C ASP A 172 -26.63 -9.31 -4.32
N TYR A 173 -26.71 -7.98 -4.34
CA TYR A 173 -26.18 -7.12 -3.29
C TYR A 173 -27.01 -7.15 -2.01
N ASP A 174 -28.25 -7.64 -2.09
CA ASP A 174 -29.11 -7.85 -0.94
C ASP A 174 -28.77 -9.16 -0.23
N ASP A 175 -28.06 -10.08 -0.91
CA ASP A 175 -27.52 -11.30 -0.30
C ASP A 175 -26.27 -11.01 0.56
N PRO A 176 -26.36 -11.12 1.90
CA PRO A 176 -25.23 -10.85 2.79
C PRO A 176 -24.10 -11.88 2.67
N SER A 177 -24.34 -13.03 2.00
CA SER A 177 -23.30 -14.01 1.72
C SER A 177 -22.33 -13.54 0.63
N GLN A 178 -22.74 -12.57 -0.20
CA GLN A 178 -21.91 -11.99 -1.26
C GLN A 178 -20.99 -10.90 -0.69
N THR A 179 -19.72 -11.25 -0.59
CA THR A 179 -18.67 -10.38 -0.05
C THR A 179 -18.39 -9.23 -1.01
N LYS A 180 -18.36 -7.99 -0.51
CA LYS A 180 -17.98 -6.80 -1.32
C LYS A 180 -16.47 -6.62 -1.43
N LEU A 181 -15.73 -7.08 -0.42
CA LEU A 181 -14.28 -6.95 -0.34
C LEU A 181 -13.60 -8.27 -0.65
N HIS A 182 -12.79 -8.27 -1.69
CA HIS A 182 -12.00 -9.41 -2.11
C HIS A 182 -10.51 -9.13 -1.96
N LYS A 183 -9.75 -10.21 -1.74
CA LYS A 183 -8.29 -10.19 -1.63
C LYS A 183 -7.65 -10.66 -2.91
N LEU A 184 -6.80 -9.83 -3.48
CA LEU A 184 -5.95 -10.16 -4.60
C LEU A 184 -4.59 -10.64 -4.10
N ILE A 185 -4.08 -11.67 -4.75
CA ILE A 185 -2.77 -12.24 -4.47
C ILE A 185 -2.02 -12.34 -5.80
N GLY A 186 -0.87 -11.68 -5.88
CA GLY A 186 0.10 -11.83 -6.96
C GLY A 186 1.28 -12.64 -6.42
N LYS A 187 1.55 -13.80 -7.01
CA LYS A 187 2.66 -14.66 -6.56
C LYS A 187 3.58 -15.03 -7.70
N LEU A 188 4.84 -15.19 -7.38
CA LEU A 188 5.84 -15.73 -8.29
C LEU A 188 6.00 -17.23 -8.04
N LEU A 189 5.85 -18.03 -9.10
CA LEU A 189 6.02 -19.50 -9.05
C LEU A 189 7.52 -19.88 -9.05
N SER A 190 8.26 -19.39 -8.06
CA SER A 190 9.66 -19.76 -7.80
C SER A 190 9.81 -20.60 -6.53
N VAL A 191 11.01 -21.15 -6.33
CA VAL A 191 11.38 -21.90 -5.11
C VAL A 191 11.24 -21.04 -3.85
N ILE A 192 11.42 -19.73 -3.98
CA ILE A 192 11.16 -18.75 -2.91
C ILE A 192 9.76 -18.19 -3.11
N PHE A 193 8.92 -18.28 -2.08
CA PHE A 193 7.56 -17.75 -2.09
C PHE A 193 7.58 -16.22 -1.97
N LEU A 194 7.50 -15.56 -3.12
CA LEU A 194 7.39 -14.11 -3.22
C LEU A 194 5.95 -13.72 -3.58
N VAL A 195 5.31 -12.96 -2.71
CA VAL A 195 3.88 -12.65 -2.79
C VAL A 195 3.64 -11.18 -2.49
N ASP A 196 2.69 -10.58 -3.20
CA ASP A 196 2.10 -9.30 -2.85
C ASP A 196 0.57 -9.38 -2.88
N PHE A 197 -0.04 -8.40 -2.24
CA PHE A 197 -1.45 -8.36 -1.93
C PHE A 197 -2.06 -7.04 -2.36
N ALA A 198 -3.27 -7.10 -2.90
CA ALA A 198 -4.12 -5.92 -3.10
C ALA A 198 -5.55 -6.24 -2.66
N ASN A 199 -6.39 -5.22 -2.64
CA ASN A 199 -7.81 -5.35 -2.33
C ASN A 199 -8.65 -4.97 -3.53
N LEU A 200 -9.76 -5.66 -3.72
CA LEU A 200 -10.78 -5.35 -4.71
C LEU A 200 -12.10 -5.08 -3.98
N LEU A 201 -12.61 -3.86 -4.10
CA LEU A 201 -13.91 -3.47 -3.59
C LEU A 201 -14.92 -3.44 -4.74
N VAL A 202 -16.03 -4.17 -4.57
CA VAL A 202 -17.13 -4.22 -5.54
C VAL A 202 -18.34 -3.48 -4.97
N ASN A 203 -18.73 -2.41 -5.66
CA ASN A 203 -19.85 -1.55 -5.29
C ASN A 203 -21.01 -1.72 -6.28
N SER A 204 -22.24 -1.62 -5.77
CA SER A 204 -23.45 -1.56 -6.60
C SER A 204 -23.64 -0.17 -7.18
N GLN A 205 -24.08 -0.09 -8.44
CA GLN A 205 -24.69 1.12 -8.97
C GLN A 205 -26.15 0.83 -9.26
N ASN A 206 -27.04 1.55 -8.56
CA ASN A 206 -28.45 1.60 -8.91
C ASN A 206 -28.60 2.36 -10.24
N PRO A 207 -29.20 1.79 -11.29
CA PRO A 207 -29.30 2.41 -12.61
C PRO A 207 -29.98 3.79 -12.62
N GLN A 208 -30.76 4.16 -11.59
CA GLN A 208 -31.35 5.50 -11.51
C GLN A 208 -30.31 6.63 -11.34
N ASN A 209 -29.13 6.36 -10.78
CA ASN A 209 -28.07 7.37 -10.61
C ASN A 209 -27.27 7.67 -11.90
N LEU A 210 -27.47 6.90 -12.97
CA LEU A 210 -26.84 7.18 -14.27
C LEU A 210 -27.50 8.36 -15.00
N ILE A 211 -28.79 8.63 -14.72
CA ILE A 211 -29.54 9.69 -15.41
C ILE A 211 -29.19 11.06 -14.81
N ASP A 212 -29.01 11.12 -13.48
CA ASP A 212 -28.72 12.37 -12.77
C ASP A 212 -27.27 12.85 -12.98
N ASN A 213 -26.31 11.92 -13.07
CA ASN A 213 -24.90 12.28 -13.28
C ASN A 213 -24.56 12.66 -14.74
N GLN A 214 -25.38 12.27 -15.72
CA GLN A 214 -25.22 12.73 -17.11
C GLN A 214 -25.81 14.13 -17.34
N GLN A 215 -26.70 14.62 -16.46
CA GLN A 215 -27.23 15.98 -16.53
C GLN A 215 -26.36 17.02 -15.80
N SER A 216 -25.55 16.62 -14.83
CA SER A 216 -24.73 17.57 -14.04
C SER A 216 -23.40 17.97 -14.70
N GLU A 217 -22.89 17.24 -15.70
CA GLU A 217 -21.64 17.58 -16.40
C GLU A 217 -21.81 18.55 -17.58
N LYS A 218 -23.03 19.01 -17.86
CA LYS A 218 -23.30 19.93 -18.98
C LYS A 218 -23.69 21.31 -18.45
N ILE A 219 -22.73 22.07 -17.93
CA ILE A 219 -22.59 23.54 -17.98
C ILE A 219 -21.39 23.91 -17.10
N VAL A 220 -20.24 24.21 -17.71
CA VAL A 220 -19.53 25.49 -17.57
C VAL A 220 -18.74 25.68 -18.87
N ARG A 221 -19.21 26.57 -19.73
CA ARG A 221 -18.36 27.26 -20.71
C ARG A 221 -18.00 28.60 -20.09
N LEU A 222 -16.71 28.86 -19.95
CA LEU A 222 -16.13 30.20 -20.06
C LEU A 222 -15.33 30.23 -21.36
#